data_AF-A0A2K6TZ65-F1
#
_entry.id   AF-A0A2K6TZ65-F1
#
_cell.length_a   1.000
_cell.length_b   1.000
_cell.length_c   1.000
_cell.angle_alpha   90.00
_cell.angle_beta   90.00
_cell.angle_gamma   90.00
#
_symmetry.space_group_name_H-M   'P 1'
#
loop_
_entity.id
_entity.type
_entity.pdbx_description
1 polymer ?
#
loop_
_entity_poly.entity_id
_entity_poly.type
_entity_poly.pdbx_seq_one_letter_code
_entity_poly.pdbx_strand_id
1 'polypeptide(L)'
;LKLDIERRTGSTLHRRHSVFQKSENQRPGARSRSIPPSSTRPEASSSTKPCLNFPVKLNLFETQMLQINPFGQMAKRFLEERKEELEEVAHELAETEHENPVLRHNIECMKEEKDFTRLQKKHLRQEKECLMSKLVEAEMDGAAAAKQIMALKDTIGKLKTEKQMTCTDINSLPRQKELLLQKLSTFEETSRTLGDLLREQHCKEDSERLTEQQGALLKRPAEADSEKARLLLLLQDEDKEVEELLQEIQCEKAQAKTASELSKSMESMRGHLQAQAENRRLCMQIKNLERSGNQYKAEVEATMEQLKELKQQGDRDKESLKKAIRAQKERAEKSEEYAEQLHVQLADKDLYVAEALSTLESWRSRYNQVVKDKGDLELEIIVLNDRVTDLINQQQTLEEKMREDRDSLAERLHGQTAEYSAFKLENERLKASFAPVEDKLHQSYLEVQQLKASVMKARLEADEVAAQLERCGKENKILKDEMNKEIEAARRQFQSQLADLQQLPDILKIREAKLAECQDQLQGSEQKNMDLTAIISDLRSRVRDWQKGFHELTRAGARIPI
;
A
#
# COMPACT_ATOMS: atom_id res chain seq x y z
N LEU A 1 -133.63 -42.93 9.08
CA LEU A 1 -134.00 -42.22 10.32
C LEU A 1 -133.88 -40.72 10.03
N LYS A 2 -135.00 -40.06 9.70
CA LYS A 2 -135.15 -38.63 9.30
C LYS A 2 -134.36 -38.14 8.07
N LEU A 3 -134.82 -37.15 7.30
CA LEU A 3 -136.13 -36.55 6.92
C LEU A 3 -135.75 -35.70 5.68
N ASP A 4 -136.40 -35.80 4.52
CA ASP A 4 -137.62 -35.08 4.11
C ASP A 4 -137.47 -33.54 4.06
N ILE A 5 -138.12 -32.77 3.16
CA ILE A 5 -138.73 -33.01 1.83
C ILE A 5 -139.21 -31.63 1.31
N GLU A 6 -139.11 -31.36 -0.01
CA GLU A 6 -139.89 -30.32 -0.74
C GLU A 6 -139.84 -28.83 -0.20
N ARG A 7 -140.56 -27.80 -0.68
CA ARG A 7 -141.48 -27.60 -1.83
C ARG A 7 -141.45 -26.12 -2.33
N ARG A 8 -141.52 -25.98 -3.66
CA ARG A 8 -142.13 -24.96 -4.56
C ARG A 8 -142.85 -23.68 -4.05
N THR A 9 -143.00 -22.74 -5.01
CA THR A 9 -143.91 -21.55 -5.09
C THR A 9 -143.53 -20.37 -4.19
N GLY A 10 -143.73 -19.10 -4.57
CA GLY A 10 -144.21 -18.48 -5.82
C GLY A 10 -144.82 -17.09 -5.54
N SER A 11 -144.71 -16.12 -6.48
CA SER A 11 -145.26 -14.74 -6.36
C SER A 11 -144.58 -13.87 -5.25
N THR A 12 -144.60 -12.53 -5.18
CA THR A 12 -145.26 -11.44 -5.96
C THR A 12 -144.60 -10.08 -5.62
N LEU A 13 -144.95 -9.03 -6.40
CA LEU A 13 -144.85 -7.57 -6.17
C LEU A 13 -143.52 -6.90 -6.62
N HIS A 14 -143.45 -5.99 -7.60
CA HIS A 14 -144.32 -4.91 -8.10
C HIS A 14 -144.31 -3.62 -7.26
N ARG A 15 -143.81 -2.52 -7.89
CA ARG A 15 -144.10 -1.08 -7.62
C ARG A 15 -143.50 -0.45 -6.34
N ARG A 16 -142.76 0.68 -6.35
CA ARG A 16 -143.07 2.03 -6.91
C ARG A 16 -141.81 2.95 -6.90
N HIS A 17 -141.65 3.85 -7.89
CA HIS A 17 -141.69 5.34 -7.81
C HIS A 17 -140.72 5.98 -6.78
N SER A 18 -139.91 6.98 -7.11
CA SER A 18 -140.26 8.36 -7.55
C SER A 18 -138.94 9.14 -7.81
N VAL A 19 -138.80 10.32 -8.47
CA VAL A 19 -139.66 11.22 -9.27
C VAL A 19 -138.73 12.30 -9.90
N PHE A 20 -138.94 12.69 -11.18
CA PHE A 20 -138.61 13.99 -11.84
C PHE A 20 -137.16 14.59 -11.71
N GLN A 21 -136.64 15.47 -12.59
CA GLN A 21 -137.29 16.46 -13.47
C GLN A 21 -136.42 16.88 -14.69
N LYS A 22 -137.11 17.20 -15.81
CA LYS A 22 -136.81 18.05 -17.00
C LYS A 22 -135.46 18.81 -17.09
N SER A 23 -134.83 19.00 -18.26
CA SER A 23 -135.26 19.84 -19.44
C SER A 23 -134.45 19.50 -20.72
N GLU A 24 -135.01 19.40 -21.95
CA GLU A 24 -135.24 20.47 -22.97
C GLU A 24 -133.99 21.33 -23.30
N ASN A 25 -133.56 21.63 -24.55
CA ASN A 25 -134.16 21.62 -25.91
C ASN A 25 -133.09 21.30 -27.01
N GLN A 26 -133.35 20.51 -28.09
CA GLN A 26 -133.94 20.87 -29.41
C GLN A 26 -133.11 21.89 -30.26
N ARG A 27 -132.40 21.46 -31.32
CA ARG A 27 -132.79 21.35 -32.78
C ARG A 27 -132.41 22.61 -33.61
N PRO A 28 -132.51 22.63 -34.97
CA PRO A 28 -132.35 21.59 -36.01
C PRO A 28 -131.49 22.08 -37.22
N GLY A 29 -131.39 21.31 -38.32
CA GLY A 29 -131.09 21.87 -39.65
C GLY A 29 -130.52 20.88 -40.68
N ALA A 30 -131.09 20.80 -41.88
CA ALA A 30 -130.67 19.90 -42.96
C ALA A 30 -130.64 20.63 -44.32
N ARG A 31 -130.13 19.93 -45.36
CA ARG A 31 -130.03 20.27 -46.81
C ARG A 31 -128.73 20.99 -47.24
N SER A 32 -128.28 20.99 -48.51
CA SER A 32 -128.34 20.06 -49.69
C SER A 32 -127.63 20.76 -50.88
N ARG A 33 -127.01 20.01 -51.83
CA ARG A 33 -126.46 20.49 -53.16
C ARG A 33 -125.20 21.39 -53.05
N SER A 34 -124.30 21.56 -54.04
CA SER A 34 -124.07 20.95 -55.38
C SER A 34 -122.65 21.23 -55.95
N ILE A 35 -122.11 20.28 -56.75
CA ILE A 35 -121.12 20.27 -57.88
C ILE A 35 -120.80 21.60 -58.65
N PRO A 36 -119.75 21.72 -59.53
CA PRO A 36 -118.28 21.52 -59.39
C PRO A 36 -117.40 22.75 -59.88
N PRO A 37 -116.48 22.72 -60.91
CA PRO A 37 -115.01 22.69 -60.78
C PRO A 37 -114.21 23.82 -61.51
N SER A 38 -112.88 23.90 -61.31
CA SER A 38 -111.82 24.46 -62.20
C SER A 38 -110.47 24.44 -61.43
N SER A 39 -109.30 24.00 -61.93
CA SER A 39 -108.52 24.21 -63.16
C SER A 39 -107.39 25.25 -62.99
N THR A 40 -106.23 24.88 -63.53
CA THR A 40 -105.11 25.72 -64.03
C THR A 40 -103.93 26.14 -63.11
N ARG A 41 -102.73 25.81 -63.63
CA ARG A 41 -101.33 26.28 -63.44
C ARG A 41 -101.14 27.78 -63.09
N PRO A 42 -100.00 28.21 -62.48
CA PRO A 42 -98.65 28.30 -63.13
C PRO A 42 -97.51 27.62 -62.34
N GLU A 43 -96.50 27.00 -62.96
CA GLU A 43 -95.23 27.55 -63.53
C GLU A 43 -94.16 27.99 -62.52
N ALA A 44 -92.89 27.80 -62.89
CA ALA A 44 -91.75 27.69 -61.98
C ALA A 44 -90.74 28.85 -62.09
N SER A 45 -89.98 29.09 -61.03
CA SER A 45 -88.65 29.71 -61.11
C SER A 45 -87.76 29.29 -59.92
N SER A 46 -86.44 29.42 -60.09
CA SER A 46 -85.39 28.72 -59.35
C SER A 46 -84.61 29.62 -58.36
N SER A 47 -84.10 29.05 -57.26
CA SER A 47 -82.81 29.45 -56.60
C SER A 47 -82.37 28.45 -55.51
N THR A 48 -81.20 28.65 -54.87
CA THR A 48 -80.28 27.53 -54.49
C THR A 48 -79.60 27.63 -53.08
N LYS A 49 -79.84 26.63 -52.18
CA LYS A 49 -78.96 26.10 -51.07
C LYS A 49 -78.54 27.04 -49.87
N PRO A 50 -77.87 26.57 -48.77
CA PRO A 50 -78.16 25.43 -47.84
C PRO A 50 -77.84 25.65 -46.30
N CYS A 51 -78.10 24.63 -45.43
CA CYS A 51 -77.33 24.16 -44.21
C CYS A 51 -77.86 24.19 -42.72
N LEU A 52 -77.92 22.97 -42.12
CA LEU A 52 -77.46 22.47 -40.78
C LEU A 52 -78.33 22.37 -39.47
N ASN A 53 -78.18 21.18 -38.82
CA ASN A 53 -78.33 20.74 -37.41
C ASN A 53 -79.69 20.57 -36.69
N PHE A 54 -80.04 19.31 -36.33
CA PHE A 54 -81.18 18.93 -35.46
C PHE A 54 -81.10 17.66 -34.54
N PRO A 55 -80.17 16.66 -34.63
CA PRO A 55 -80.45 15.32 -34.04
C PRO A 55 -80.45 15.14 -32.51
N VAL A 56 -79.82 16.02 -31.73
CA VAL A 56 -79.44 15.70 -30.33
C VAL A 56 -80.62 15.75 -29.32
N LYS A 57 -81.74 16.41 -29.67
CA LYS A 57 -82.88 16.58 -28.75
C LYS A 57 -83.90 15.44 -28.76
N LEU A 58 -83.91 14.58 -29.77
CA LEU A 58 -84.94 13.54 -29.91
C LEU A 58 -84.71 12.38 -28.91
N ASN A 59 -83.46 11.91 -28.81
CA ASN A 59 -83.12 10.69 -28.09
C ASN A 59 -83.42 10.74 -26.58
N LEU A 60 -83.46 11.92 -25.97
CA LEU A 60 -83.76 12.07 -24.54
C LEU A 60 -85.27 11.96 -24.23
N PHE A 61 -86.15 12.22 -25.21
CA PHE A 61 -87.60 12.17 -25.03
C PHE A 61 -88.15 10.74 -25.23
N GLU A 62 -87.58 9.98 -26.18
CA GLU A 62 -87.97 8.58 -26.41
C GLU A 62 -87.69 7.67 -25.21
N THR A 63 -86.55 7.84 -24.52
CA THR A 63 -86.23 6.99 -23.36
C THR A 63 -87.19 7.19 -22.18
N GLN A 64 -87.82 8.37 -22.08
CA GLN A 64 -88.74 8.70 -20.98
C GLN A 64 -90.17 8.23 -21.24
N MET A 65 -90.61 8.15 -22.51
CA MET A 65 -91.92 7.63 -22.89
C MET A 65 -92.06 6.11 -22.73
N LEU A 66 -90.96 5.36 -22.86
CA LEU A 66 -90.97 3.88 -22.80
C LEU A 66 -91.30 3.31 -21.41
N GLN A 67 -91.23 4.09 -20.33
CA GLN A 67 -91.53 3.60 -18.97
C GLN A 67 -92.99 3.78 -18.53
N ILE A 68 -93.85 4.46 -19.31
CA ILE A 68 -95.16 4.94 -18.81
C ILE A 68 -96.36 4.11 -19.31
N ASN A 69 -96.25 3.29 -20.36
CA ASN A 69 -97.44 2.72 -21.05
C ASN A 69 -97.67 1.18 -21.04
N PRO A 70 -97.66 0.46 -19.89
CA PRO A 70 -98.13 -0.93 -19.83
C PRO A 70 -99.65 -1.08 -19.93
N PHE A 71 -100.43 -0.16 -19.33
CA PHE A 71 -101.89 -0.31 -19.18
C PHE A 71 -102.64 -0.23 -20.52
N GLY A 72 -102.19 0.60 -21.47
CA GLY A 72 -102.85 0.77 -22.77
C GLY A 72 -102.86 -0.50 -23.63
N GLN A 73 -101.87 -1.39 -23.48
CA GLN A 73 -101.81 -2.63 -24.24
C GLN A 73 -102.82 -3.67 -23.75
N MET A 74 -103.10 -3.70 -22.44
CA MET A 74 -104.04 -4.65 -21.84
C MET A 74 -105.49 -4.33 -22.24
N ALA A 75 -105.87 -3.04 -22.19
CA ALA A 75 -107.19 -2.58 -22.62
C ALA A 75 -107.46 -2.86 -24.12
N LYS A 76 -106.42 -2.80 -24.97
CA LYS A 76 -106.57 -3.07 -26.40
C LYS A 76 -106.90 -4.55 -26.69
N ARG A 77 -106.25 -5.50 -26.00
CA ARG A 77 -106.52 -6.94 -26.20
C ARG A 77 -107.94 -7.32 -25.83
N PHE A 78 -108.42 -6.83 -24.68
CA PHE A 78 -109.77 -7.12 -24.19
C PHE A 78 -110.88 -6.63 -25.14
N LEU A 79 -110.64 -5.51 -25.85
CA LEU A 79 -111.59 -5.00 -26.85
C LEU A 79 -111.62 -5.83 -28.15
N GLU A 80 -110.50 -6.42 -28.55
CA GLU A 80 -110.43 -7.33 -29.71
C GLU A 80 -111.14 -8.65 -29.39
N GLU A 81 -110.89 -9.21 -28.21
CA GLU A 81 -111.53 -10.44 -27.70
C GLU A 81 -113.07 -10.30 -27.62
N ARG A 82 -113.57 -9.13 -27.17
CA ARG A 82 -115.01 -8.80 -27.17
C ARG A 82 -115.61 -8.56 -28.57
N LYS A 83 -114.78 -8.29 -29.57
CA LYS A 83 -115.21 -8.10 -30.96
C LYS A 83 -115.34 -9.45 -31.67
N GLU A 84 -114.38 -10.36 -31.45
CA GLU A 84 -114.40 -11.73 -31.97
C GLU A 84 -115.64 -12.51 -31.47
N GLU A 85 -115.92 -12.49 -30.15
CA GLU A 85 -117.14 -13.08 -29.56
C GLU A 85 -118.45 -12.59 -30.22
N LEU A 86 -118.46 -11.33 -30.69
CA LEU A 86 -119.67 -10.69 -31.23
C LEU A 86 -119.84 -10.97 -32.74
N GLU A 87 -118.74 -11.24 -33.44
CA GLU A 87 -118.74 -11.72 -34.83
C GLU A 87 -119.16 -13.20 -34.91
N GLU A 88 -118.78 -14.03 -33.93
CA GLU A 88 -119.18 -15.45 -33.83
C GLU A 88 -120.70 -15.60 -33.62
N VAL A 89 -121.29 -14.91 -32.63
CA VAL A 89 -122.74 -14.95 -32.37
C VAL A 89 -123.57 -14.41 -33.55
N ALA A 90 -123.03 -13.48 -34.32
CA ALA A 90 -123.68 -12.97 -35.52
C ALA A 90 -123.73 -14.03 -36.66
N HIS A 91 -122.73 -14.91 -36.72
CA HIS A 91 -122.69 -16.02 -37.69
C HIS A 91 -123.72 -17.10 -37.36
N GLU A 92 -123.75 -17.58 -36.11
CA GLU A 92 -124.70 -18.60 -35.66
C GLU A 92 -126.17 -18.21 -35.94
N LEU A 93 -126.52 -16.93 -35.70
CA LEU A 93 -127.88 -16.46 -35.93
C LEU A 93 -128.27 -16.55 -37.42
N ALA A 94 -127.37 -16.19 -38.32
CA ALA A 94 -127.62 -16.22 -39.76
C ALA A 94 -127.84 -17.65 -40.30
N GLU A 95 -127.15 -18.64 -39.74
CA GLU A 95 -127.36 -20.06 -40.06
C GLU A 95 -128.77 -20.52 -39.61
N THR A 96 -129.17 -20.20 -38.37
CA THR A 96 -130.49 -20.61 -37.85
C THR A 96 -131.68 -19.97 -38.59
N GLU A 97 -131.52 -18.76 -39.14
CA GLU A 97 -132.54 -18.15 -39.99
C GLU A 97 -132.69 -18.86 -41.35
N HIS A 98 -131.61 -19.46 -41.88
CA HIS A 98 -131.62 -20.17 -43.17
C HIS A 98 -132.32 -21.53 -43.12
N GLU A 99 -132.21 -22.27 -42.00
CA GLU A 99 -132.77 -23.64 -41.89
C GLU A 99 -134.31 -23.69 -41.78
N ASN A 100 -134.92 -22.68 -41.15
CA ASN A 100 -136.36 -22.64 -40.87
C ASN A 100 -137.28 -22.79 -42.11
N PRO A 101 -137.05 -22.09 -43.24
CA PRO A 101 -137.86 -22.28 -44.45
C PRO A 101 -137.72 -23.67 -45.08
N VAL A 102 -136.52 -24.29 -45.02
CA VAL A 102 -136.26 -25.61 -45.63
C VAL A 102 -137.08 -26.70 -44.94
N LEU A 103 -137.11 -26.69 -43.60
CA LEU A 103 -137.87 -27.67 -42.82
C LEU A 103 -139.38 -27.60 -43.08
N ARG A 104 -139.93 -26.41 -43.37
CA ARG A 104 -141.36 -26.23 -43.66
C ARG A 104 -141.77 -26.88 -44.97
N HIS A 105 -140.95 -26.76 -46.01
CA HIS A 105 -141.23 -27.35 -47.32
C HIS A 105 -141.28 -28.88 -47.26
N ASN A 106 -140.31 -29.51 -46.58
CA ASN A 106 -140.21 -30.97 -46.45
C ASN A 106 -141.44 -31.61 -45.76
N ILE A 107 -142.09 -30.89 -44.83
CA ILE A 107 -143.29 -31.38 -44.11
C ILE A 107 -144.54 -31.41 -45.01
N GLU A 108 -144.59 -30.58 -46.05
CA GLU A 108 -145.73 -30.52 -46.98
C GLU A 108 -145.73 -31.72 -47.93
N CYS A 109 -144.60 -31.99 -48.59
CA CYS A 109 -144.46 -33.11 -49.54
C CYS A 109 -144.79 -34.47 -48.93
N MET A 110 -144.38 -34.75 -47.69
CA MET A 110 -144.69 -36.03 -47.01
C MET A 110 -146.18 -36.28 -46.78
N LYS A 111 -147.04 -35.26 -46.80
CA LYS A 111 -148.49 -35.44 -46.60
C LYS A 111 -149.17 -35.98 -47.86
N GLU A 112 -148.77 -35.47 -49.03
CA GLU A 112 -149.38 -35.78 -50.33
C GLU A 112 -149.14 -37.24 -50.74
N GLU A 113 -147.89 -37.71 -50.62
CA GLU A 113 -147.47 -39.07 -50.96
C GLU A 113 -148.25 -40.16 -50.18
N LYS A 114 -148.52 -39.91 -48.91
CA LYS A 114 -149.25 -40.82 -48.01
C LYS A 114 -150.71 -41.01 -48.45
N ASP A 115 -151.37 -39.97 -48.95
CA ASP A 115 -152.77 -40.05 -49.35
C ASP A 115 -152.95 -40.75 -50.71
N PHE A 116 -151.99 -40.58 -51.65
CA PHE A 116 -151.94 -41.35 -52.90
C PHE A 116 -151.84 -42.86 -52.64
N THR A 117 -150.93 -43.27 -51.75
CA THR A 117 -150.69 -44.67 -51.37
C THR A 117 -151.94 -45.34 -50.78
N ARG A 118 -152.79 -44.57 -50.09
CA ARG A 118 -154.05 -45.07 -49.50
C ARG A 118 -155.10 -45.38 -50.56
N LEU A 119 -155.15 -44.60 -51.64
CA LEU A 119 -156.14 -44.77 -52.71
C LEU A 119 -155.85 -46.03 -53.53
N GLN A 120 -154.60 -46.23 -53.94
CA GLN A 120 -154.13 -47.39 -54.72
C GLN A 120 -154.45 -48.72 -54.01
N LYS A 121 -154.18 -48.81 -52.70
CA LYS A 121 -154.48 -50.00 -51.87
C LYS A 121 -155.97 -50.33 -51.77
N LYS A 122 -156.87 -49.38 -52.03
CA LYS A 122 -158.32 -49.64 -52.04
C LYS A 122 -158.75 -50.30 -53.37
N HIS A 123 -158.22 -49.83 -54.50
CA HIS A 123 -158.53 -50.36 -55.84
C HIS A 123 -158.15 -51.84 -55.96
N LEU A 124 -156.90 -52.18 -55.66
CA LEU A 124 -156.36 -53.54 -55.75
C LEU A 124 -157.13 -54.57 -54.89
N ARG A 125 -157.74 -54.14 -53.78
CA ARG A 125 -158.59 -55.00 -52.95
C ARG A 125 -159.91 -55.34 -53.64
N GLN A 126 -160.54 -54.35 -54.28
CA GLN A 126 -161.81 -54.54 -54.99
C GLN A 126 -161.65 -55.45 -56.21
N GLU A 127 -160.56 -55.31 -56.97
CA GLU A 127 -160.24 -56.22 -58.10
C GLU A 127 -160.01 -57.65 -57.62
N LYS A 128 -159.24 -57.84 -56.55
CA LYS A 128 -159.01 -59.16 -55.93
C LYS A 128 -160.30 -59.81 -55.43
N GLU A 129 -161.17 -59.05 -54.77
CA GLU A 129 -162.46 -59.55 -54.27
C GLU A 129 -163.38 -59.98 -55.43
N CYS A 130 -163.40 -59.21 -56.53
CA CYS A 130 -164.15 -59.56 -57.75
C CYS A 130 -163.67 -60.90 -58.37
N LEU A 131 -162.35 -61.04 -58.58
CA LEU A 131 -161.74 -62.26 -59.12
C LEU A 131 -161.99 -63.48 -58.23
N MET A 132 -161.80 -63.35 -56.92
CA MET A 132 -162.03 -64.44 -55.97
C MET A 132 -163.50 -64.86 -55.95
N SER A 133 -164.45 -63.91 -56.00
CA SER A 133 -165.88 -64.23 -56.05
C SER A 133 -166.24 -65.01 -57.31
N LYS A 134 -165.70 -64.62 -58.47
CA LYS A 134 -165.98 -65.29 -59.75
C LYS A 134 -165.31 -66.68 -59.86
N LEU A 135 -164.13 -66.85 -59.27
CA LEU A 135 -163.47 -68.15 -59.14
C LEU A 135 -164.34 -69.14 -58.34
N VAL A 136 -164.87 -68.71 -57.18
CA VAL A 136 -165.72 -69.55 -56.34
C VAL A 136 -167.04 -69.93 -57.03
N GLU A 137 -167.66 -69.01 -57.79
CA GLU A 137 -168.82 -69.36 -58.63
C GLU A 137 -168.49 -70.45 -59.65
N ALA A 138 -167.37 -70.32 -60.37
CA ALA A 138 -166.94 -71.32 -61.35
C ALA A 138 -166.63 -72.69 -60.68
N GLU A 139 -165.97 -72.71 -59.53
CA GLU A 139 -165.75 -73.95 -58.76
C GLU A 139 -167.06 -74.59 -58.30
N MET A 140 -168.02 -73.80 -57.83
CA MET A 140 -169.33 -74.28 -57.39
C MET A 140 -170.15 -74.87 -58.54
N ASP A 141 -170.18 -74.21 -59.70
CA ASP A 141 -170.88 -74.72 -60.88
C ASP A 141 -170.19 -75.95 -61.48
N GLY A 142 -168.85 -75.98 -61.51
CA GLY A 142 -168.07 -77.15 -61.91
C GLY A 142 -168.32 -78.36 -61.00
N ALA A 143 -168.37 -78.14 -59.68
CA ALA A 143 -168.73 -79.17 -58.71
C ALA A 143 -170.20 -79.63 -58.85
N ALA A 144 -171.12 -78.73 -59.19
CA ALA A 144 -172.51 -79.07 -59.47
C ALA A 144 -172.65 -79.92 -60.75
N ALA A 145 -171.93 -79.56 -61.82
CA ALA A 145 -171.85 -80.35 -63.04
C ALA A 145 -171.26 -81.74 -62.77
N ALA A 146 -170.12 -81.82 -62.06
CA ALA A 146 -169.47 -83.09 -61.69
C ALA A 146 -170.40 -84.02 -60.89
N LYS A 147 -171.19 -83.50 -59.94
CA LYS A 147 -172.21 -84.29 -59.23
C LYS A 147 -173.28 -84.87 -60.18
N GLN A 148 -173.72 -84.11 -61.19
CA GLN A 148 -174.67 -84.62 -62.17
C GLN A 148 -174.04 -85.63 -63.14
N ILE A 149 -172.75 -85.50 -63.47
CA ILE A 149 -172.01 -86.54 -64.22
C ILE A 149 -172.03 -87.87 -63.44
N MET A 150 -171.77 -87.84 -62.12
CA MET A 150 -171.83 -89.05 -61.29
C MET A 150 -173.25 -89.64 -61.24
N ALA A 151 -174.27 -88.81 -61.00
CA ALA A 151 -175.66 -89.27 -60.94
C ALA A 151 -176.14 -89.93 -62.26
N LEU A 152 -175.75 -89.35 -63.42
CA LEU A 152 -176.02 -89.91 -64.74
C LEU A 152 -175.23 -91.20 -65.01
N LYS A 153 -173.98 -91.29 -64.53
CA LYS A 153 -173.17 -92.50 -64.63
C LYS A 153 -173.76 -93.66 -63.84
N ASP A 154 -174.32 -93.38 -62.66
CA ASP A 154 -174.93 -94.40 -61.79
C ASP A 154 -176.25 -94.95 -62.37
N THR A 155 -177.08 -94.10 -62.98
CA THR A 155 -178.31 -94.57 -63.67
C THR A 155 -177.97 -95.38 -64.92
N ILE A 156 -177.01 -94.92 -65.75
CA ILE A 156 -176.48 -95.72 -66.88
C ILE A 156 -175.91 -97.07 -66.39
N GLY A 157 -175.22 -97.07 -65.24
CA GLY A 157 -174.69 -98.28 -64.61
C GLY A 157 -175.78 -99.29 -64.27
N LYS A 158 -176.87 -98.86 -63.63
CA LYS A 158 -178.03 -99.68 -63.29
C LYS A 158 -178.76 -100.22 -64.54
N LEU A 159 -178.98 -99.36 -65.55
CA LEU A 159 -179.58 -99.76 -66.82
C LEU A 159 -178.81 -100.88 -67.55
N LYS A 160 -177.50 -101.04 -67.28
CA LYS A 160 -176.68 -102.08 -67.92
C LYS A 160 -176.84 -103.47 -67.28
N THR A 161 -177.38 -103.57 -66.07
CA THR A 161 -177.38 -104.82 -65.28
C THR A 161 -178.72 -105.55 -65.21
N GLU A 162 -179.85 -104.88 -65.39
CA GLU A 162 -181.19 -105.51 -65.32
C GLU A 162 -181.77 -105.81 -66.72
N LYS A 163 -182.41 -106.98 -66.87
CA LYS A 163 -182.93 -107.48 -68.17
C LYS A 163 -184.37 -107.10 -68.49
N GLN A 164 -185.05 -106.35 -67.63
CA GLN A 164 -186.41 -105.84 -67.82
C GLN A 164 -186.42 -104.37 -67.38
N MET A 165 -186.78 -103.46 -68.28
CA MET A 165 -186.78 -102.01 -68.02
C MET A 165 -188.10 -101.57 -67.38
N THR A 166 -188.04 -100.83 -66.28
CA THR A 166 -189.24 -100.20 -65.71
C THR A 166 -189.51 -98.84 -66.35
N CYS A 167 -190.79 -98.42 -66.39
CA CYS A 167 -191.20 -97.14 -66.97
C CYS A 167 -190.54 -95.93 -66.26
N THR A 168 -190.17 -96.08 -64.99
CA THR A 168 -189.41 -95.12 -64.19
C THR A 168 -187.99 -94.89 -64.74
N ASP A 169 -187.30 -95.93 -65.20
CA ASP A 169 -185.92 -95.83 -65.69
C ASP A 169 -185.86 -95.06 -67.01
N ILE A 170 -186.79 -95.39 -67.93
CA ILE A 170 -186.94 -94.75 -69.25
C ILE A 170 -187.14 -93.23 -69.12
N ASN A 171 -187.90 -92.77 -68.11
CA ASN A 171 -188.21 -91.37 -67.91
C ASN A 171 -187.16 -90.59 -67.09
N SER A 172 -186.28 -91.27 -66.35
CA SER A 172 -185.28 -90.65 -65.49
C SER A 172 -184.02 -90.20 -66.24
N LEU A 173 -183.55 -91.03 -67.19
CA LEU A 173 -182.32 -90.82 -67.94
C LEU A 173 -182.28 -89.52 -68.78
N PRO A 174 -183.30 -89.17 -69.60
CA PRO A 174 -183.28 -87.93 -70.37
C PRO A 174 -183.29 -86.68 -69.47
N ARG A 175 -184.03 -86.72 -68.35
CA ARG A 175 -184.05 -85.63 -67.36
C ARG A 175 -182.68 -85.40 -66.72
N GLN A 176 -181.95 -86.45 -66.38
CA GLN A 176 -180.59 -86.31 -65.84
C GLN A 176 -179.60 -85.80 -66.89
N LYS A 177 -179.72 -86.23 -68.15
CA LYS A 177 -178.88 -85.72 -69.25
C LYS A 177 -179.08 -84.20 -69.46
N GLU A 178 -180.32 -83.74 -69.46
CA GLU A 178 -180.64 -82.33 -69.68
C GLU A 178 -180.20 -81.44 -68.51
N LEU A 179 -180.38 -81.90 -67.27
CA LEU A 179 -179.87 -81.22 -66.07
C LEU A 179 -178.33 -81.15 -66.04
N LEU A 180 -177.64 -82.17 -66.56
CA LEU A 180 -176.18 -82.12 -66.73
C LEU A 180 -175.76 -81.10 -67.78
N LEU A 181 -176.40 -81.07 -68.95
CA LEU A 181 -176.09 -80.09 -70.01
C LEU A 181 -176.29 -78.65 -69.51
N GLN A 182 -177.36 -78.40 -68.76
CA GLN A 182 -177.59 -77.09 -68.13
C GLN A 182 -176.45 -76.72 -67.17
N LYS A 183 -175.99 -77.67 -66.34
CA LYS A 183 -174.89 -77.42 -65.38
C LYS A 183 -173.51 -77.29 -66.01
N LEU A 184 -173.26 -77.94 -67.15
CA LEU A 184 -172.04 -77.70 -67.94
C LEU A 184 -172.07 -76.31 -68.59
N SER A 185 -173.22 -75.87 -69.14
CA SER A 185 -173.36 -74.53 -69.73
C SER A 185 -173.08 -73.41 -68.72
N THR A 186 -173.61 -73.51 -67.49
CA THR A 186 -173.34 -72.50 -66.45
C THR A 186 -171.87 -72.48 -66.02
N PHE A 187 -171.22 -73.65 -65.96
CA PHE A 187 -169.78 -73.75 -65.69
C PHE A 187 -168.92 -73.17 -66.82
N GLU A 188 -169.27 -73.41 -68.08
CA GLU A 188 -168.54 -72.86 -69.25
C GLU A 188 -168.65 -71.34 -69.35
N GLU A 189 -169.77 -70.74 -68.92
CA GLU A 189 -169.95 -69.28 -68.88
C GLU A 189 -169.17 -68.63 -67.72
N THR A 190 -169.28 -69.19 -66.51
CA THR A 190 -168.53 -68.67 -65.33
C THR A 190 -167.02 -68.81 -65.50
N SER A 191 -166.55 -69.95 -66.03
CA SER A 191 -165.14 -70.20 -66.32
C SER A 191 -164.58 -69.29 -67.43
N ARG A 192 -165.37 -68.95 -68.47
CA ARG A 192 -164.96 -67.97 -69.49
C ARG A 192 -164.81 -66.56 -68.91
N THR A 193 -165.79 -66.12 -68.11
CA THR A 193 -165.77 -64.77 -67.50
C THR A 193 -164.56 -64.60 -66.58
N LEU A 194 -164.23 -65.64 -65.80
CA LEU A 194 -163.00 -65.68 -64.99
C LEU A 194 -161.73 -65.58 -65.86
N GLY A 195 -161.69 -66.31 -66.99
CA GLY A 195 -160.55 -66.28 -67.92
C GLY A 195 -160.31 -64.92 -68.58
N ASP A 196 -161.36 -64.15 -68.83
CA ASP A 196 -161.24 -62.78 -69.34
C ASP A 196 -160.72 -61.80 -68.27
N LEU A 197 -161.25 -61.87 -67.04
CA LEU A 197 -160.77 -61.06 -65.92
C LEU A 197 -159.28 -61.32 -65.59
N LEU A 198 -158.83 -62.58 -65.67
CA LEU A 198 -157.42 -62.94 -65.47
C LEU A 198 -156.50 -62.41 -66.59
N ARG A 199 -156.98 -62.40 -67.85
CA ARG A 199 -156.23 -61.78 -68.96
C ARG A 199 -156.08 -60.28 -68.80
N GLU A 200 -157.14 -59.59 -68.35
CA GLU A 200 -157.09 -58.13 -68.18
C GLU A 200 -156.10 -57.71 -67.09
N GLN A 201 -155.99 -58.47 -66.00
CA GLN A 201 -155.00 -58.21 -64.94
C GLN A 201 -153.55 -58.36 -65.47
N HIS A 202 -153.24 -59.43 -66.20
CA HIS A 202 -151.88 -59.60 -66.73
C HIS A 202 -151.46 -58.50 -67.71
N CYS A 203 -152.37 -58.04 -68.58
CA CYS A 203 -152.08 -56.91 -69.47
C CYS A 203 -151.81 -55.60 -68.72
N LYS A 204 -152.43 -55.39 -67.54
CA LYS A 204 -152.15 -54.22 -66.67
C LYS A 204 -150.79 -54.34 -65.98
N GLU A 205 -150.49 -55.49 -65.37
CA GLU A 205 -149.21 -55.74 -64.68
C GLU A 205 -148.00 -55.55 -65.60
N ASP A 206 -148.06 -56.03 -66.85
CA ASP A 206 -146.96 -55.89 -67.82
C ASP A 206 -146.78 -54.43 -68.27
N SER A 207 -147.86 -53.65 -68.39
CA SER A 207 -147.79 -52.22 -68.72
C SER A 207 -147.15 -51.42 -67.57
N GLU A 208 -147.55 -51.68 -66.32
CA GLU A 208 -146.99 -50.99 -65.15
C GLU A 208 -145.49 -51.29 -65.02
N ARG A 209 -145.11 -52.57 -65.11
CA ARG A 209 -143.69 -53.00 -65.07
C ARG A 209 -142.82 -52.34 -66.13
N LEU A 210 -143.33 -52.17 -67.35
CA LEU A 210 -142.59 -51.51 -68.42
C LEU A 210 -142.35 -50.02 -68.11
N THR A 211 -143.34 -49.33 -67.52
CA THR A 211 -143.20 -47.93 -67.12
C THR A 211 -142.24 -47.73 -65.94
N GLU A 212 -142.27 -48.60 -64.93
CA GLU A 212 -141.29 -48.59 -63.82
C GLU A 212 -139.86 -48.82 -64.34
N GLN A 213 -139.69 -49.75 -65.29
CA GLN A 213 -138.38 -50.07 -65.84
C GLN A 213 -137.82 -48.93 -66.71
N GLN A 214 -138.67 -48.20 -67.46
CA GLN A 214 -138.27 -46.96 -68.13
C GLN A 214 -137.84 -45.87 -67.13
N GLY A 215 -138.59 -45.67 -66.05
CA GLY A 215 -138.26 -44.70 -65.00
C GLY A 215 -136.90 -44.99 -64.34
N ALA A 216 -136.65 -46.25 -63.98
CA ALA A 216 -135.37 -46.67 -63.39
C ALA A 216 -134.17 -46.50 -64.35
N LEU A 217 -134.38 -46.74 -65.65
CA LEU A 217 -133.35 -46.55 -66.69
C LEU A 217 -133.01 -45.08 -66.95
N LEU A 218 -133.95 -44.15 -66.78
CA LEU A 218 -133.69 -42.71 -66.88
C LEU A 218 -133.04 -42.12 -65.61
N LYS A 219 -133.31 -42.70 -64.43
CA LYS A 219 -132.78 -42.20 -63.17
C LYS A 219 -131.29 -42.51 -62.95
N ARG A 220 -130.85 -43.74 -63.25
CA ARG A 220 -129.44 -44.16 -63.05
C ARG A 220 -128.40 -43.31 -63.78
N PRO A 221 -128.58 -42.90 -65.05
CA PRO A 221 -127.65 -42.01 -65.73
C PRO A 221 -127.52 -40.65 -65.03
N ALA A 222 -128.65 -40.04 -64.64
CA ALA A 222 -128.65 -38.75 -63.95
C ALA A 222 -127.97 -38.83 -62.57
N GLU A 223 -128.21 -39.91 -61.80
CA GLU A 223 -127.53 -40.17 -60.54
C GLU A 223 -126.01 -40.35 -60.76
N ALA A 224 -125.61 -41.14 -61.76
CA ALA A 224 -124.20 -41.37 -62.09
C ALA A 224 -123.48 -40.11 -62.60
N ASP A 225 -124.14 -39.27 -63.42
CA ASP A 225 -123.59 -38.00 -63.90
C ASP A 225 -123.44 -36.99 -62.74
N SER A 226 -124.37 -36.97 -61.79
CA SER A 226 -124.28 -36.11 -60.59
C SER A 226 -123.11 -36.51 -59.67
N GLU A 227 -122.91 -37.81 -59.44
CA GLU A 227 -121.78 -38.31 -58.65
C GLU A 227 -120.45 -38.12 -59.39
N LYS A 228 -120.42 -38.30 -60.71
CA LYS A 228 -119.26 -37.99 -61.55
C LYS A 228 -118.89 -36.51 -61.47
N ALA A 229 -119.85 -35.59 -61.51
CA ALA A 229 -119.60 -34.16 -61.35
C ALA A 229 -119.02 -33.84 -59.96
N ARG A 230 -119.55 -34.46 -58.89
CA ARG A 230 -119.04 -34.33 -57.52
C ARG A 230 -117.61 -34.84 -57.37
N LEU A 231 -117.30 -36.01 -57.95
CA LEU A 231 -115.96 -36.59 -57.93
C LEU A 231 -114.95 -35.79 -58.76
N LEU A 232 -115.37 -35.16 -59.87
CA LEU A 232 -114.51 -34.26 -60.65
C LEU A 232 -114.17 -32.98 -59.88
N LEU A 233 -115.11 -32.42 -59.10
CA LEU A 233 -114.83 -31.28 -58.22
C LEU A 233 -113.86 -31.67 -57.10
N LEU A 234 -114.11 -32.79 -56.41
CA LEU A 234 -113.20 -33.26 -55.35
C LEU A 234 -111.79 -33.53 -55.90
N LEU A 235 -111.66 -34.19 -57.06
CA LEU A 235 -110.37 -34.40 -57.71
C LEU A 235 -109.68 -33.06 -58.04
N GLN A 236 -110.43 -32.07 -58.52
CA GLN A 236 -109.89 -30.74 -58.81
C GLN A 236 -109.42 -30.00 -57.55
N ASP A 237 -110.06 -30.21 -56.40
CA ASP A 237 -109.65 -29.61 -55.13
C ASP A 237 -108.41 -30.33 -54.55
N GLU A 238 -108.36 -31.66 -54.62
CA GLU A 238 -107.17 -32.45 -54.26
C GLU A 238 -105.97 -32.13 -55.17
N ASP A 239 -106.19 -31.94 -56.48
CA ASP A 239 -105.13 -31.52 -57.43
C ASP A 239 -104.55 -30.14 -57.04
N LYS A 240 -105.38 -29.20 -56.55
CA LYS A 240 -104.90 -27.90 -56.03
C LYS A 240 -104.09 -28.08 -54.75
N GLU A 241 -104.56 -28.88 -53.80
CA GLU A 241 -103.83 -29.14 -52.55
C GLU A 241 -102.47 -29.77 -52.83
N VAL A 242 -102.39 -30.69 -53.80
CA VAL A 242 -101.12 -31.25 -54.29
C VAL A 242 -100.24 -30.18 -54.94
N GLU A 243 -100.79 -29.27 -55.76
CA GLU A 243 -100.02 -28.15 -56.32
C GLU A 243 -99.50 -27.18 -55.23
N GLU A 244 -100.29 -26.90 -54.21
CA GLU A 244 -99.92 -26.04 -53.07
C GLU A 244 -98.81 -26.69 -52.21
N LEU A 245 -98.97 -27.96 -51.83
CA LEU A 245 -97.95 -28.72 -51.11
C LEU A 245 -96.66 -28.89 -51.92
N LEU A 246 -96.76 -29.06 -53.25
CA LEU A 246 -95.58 -29.08 -54.12
C LEU A 246 -94.88 -27.72 -54.14
N GLN A 247 -95.60 -26.61 -54.15
CA GLN A 247 -95.01 -25.27 -54.03
C GLN A 247 -94.35 -25.07 -52.67
N GLU A 248 -94.99 -25.48 -51.58
CA GLU A 248 -94.44 -25.38 -50.22
C GLU A 248 -93.14 -26.20 -50.09
N ILE A 249 -93.11 -27.46 -50.55
CA ILE A 249 -91.91 -28.30 -50.56
C ILE A 249 -90.78 -27.66 -51.39
N GLN A 250 -91.07 -27.00 -52.53
CA GLN A 250 -90.03 -26.31 -53.30
C GLN A 250 -89.55 -25.04 -52.59
N CYS A 251 -90.43 -24.31 -51.91
CA CYS A 251 -90.09 -23.17 -51.07
C CYS A 251 -89.20 -23.58 -49.89
N GLU A 252 -89.58 -24.59 -49.11
CA GLU A 252 -88.75 -25.14 -48.02
C GLU A 252 -87.40 -25.63 -48.54
N LYS A 253 -87.38 -26.35 -49.66
CA LYS A 253 -86.14 -26.83 -50.31
C LYS A 253 -85.23 -25.68 -50.77
N ALA A 254 -85.81 -24.56 -51.22
CA ALA A 254 -85.06 -23.35 -51.52
C ALA A 254 -84.50 -22.70 -50.25
N GLN A 255 -85.31 -22.58 -49.19
CA GLN A 255 -84.89 -22.06 -47.89
C GLN A 255 -83.78 -22.93 -47.24
N ALA A 256 -83.90 -24.25 -47.28
CA ALA A 256 -82.90 -25.17 -46.76
C ALA A 256 -81.56 -25.07 -47.53
N LYS A 257 -81.62 -24.84 -48.86
CA LYS A 257 -80.43 -24.54 -49.66
C LYS A 257 -79.78 -23.22 -49.24
N THR A 258 -80.54 -22.13 -49.15
CA THR A 258 -79.98 -20.82 -48.76
C THR A 258 -79.43 -20.84 -47.33
N ALA A 259 -80.07 -21.55 -46.40
CA ALA A 259 -79.57 -21.77 -45.04
C ALA A 259 -78.27 -22.61 -45.02
N SER A 260 -78.16 -23.65 -45.87
CA SER A 260 -76.94 -24.45 -46.02
C SER A 260 -75.78 -23.62 -46.61
N GLU A 261 -76.07 -22.81 -47.63
CA GLU A 261 -75.09 -21.91 -48.26
C GLU A 261 -74.64 -20.81 -47.30
N LEU A 262 -75.56 -20.21 -46.54
CA LEU A 262 -75.24 -19.26 -45.47
C LEU A 262 -74.38 -19.91 -44.38
N SER A 263 -74.71 -21.13 -43.94
CA SER A 263 -73.92 -21.86 -42.93
C SER A 263 -72.50 -22.14 -43.41
N LYS A 264 -72.34 -22.58 -44.68
CA LYS A 264 -71.02 -22.78 -45.31
C LYS A 264 -70.24 -21.47 -45.41
N SER A 265 -70.93 -20.37 -45.75
CA SER A 265 -70.33 -19.03 -45.81
C SER A 265 -69.86 -18.55 -44.43
N MET A 266 -70.67 -18.76 -43.38
CA MET A 266 -70.33 -18.41 -42.00
C MET A 266 -69.14 -19.23 -41.47
N GLU A 267 -69.09 -20.54 -41.73
CA GLU A 267 -67.95 -21.36 -41.28
C GLU A 267 -66.67 -21.02 -42.07
N SER A 268 -66.78 -20.71 -43.36
CA SER A 268 -65.69 -20.16 -44.17
C SER A 268 -65.17 -18.81 -43.62
N MET A 269 -66.09 -17.91 -43.27
CA MET A 269 -65.77 -16.62 -42.65
C MET A 269 -65.13 -16.79 -41.27
N ARG A 270 -65.60 -17.75 -40.47
CA ARG A 270 -65.02 -18.10 -39.17
C ARG A 270 -63.59 -18.62 -39.33
N GLY A 271 -63.35 -19.54 -40.28
CA GLY A 271 -62.02 -20.02 -40.62
C GLY A 271 -61.11 -18.90 -41.10
N HIS A 272 -61.60 -17.98 -41.93
CA HIS A 272 -60.83 -16.81 -42.37
C HIS A 272 -60.49 -15.86 -41.20
N LEU A 273 -61.44 -15.56 -40.31
CA LEU A 273 -61.20 -14.71 -39.13
C LEU A 273 -60.23 -15.36 -38.14
N GLN A 274 -60.32 -16.68 -37.94
CA GLN A 274 -59.37 -17.43 -37.11
C GLN A 274 -57.96 -17.37 -37.73
N ALA A 275 -57.82 -17.69 -39.03
CA ALA A 275 -56.55 -17.59 -39.74
C ALA A 275 -56.01 -16.15 -39.76
N GLN A 276 -56.87 -15.12 -39.79
CA GLN A 276 -56.46 -13.72 -39.69
C GLN A 276 -55.94 -13.38 -38.28
N ALA A 277 -56.59 -13.89 -37.22
CA ALA A 277 -56.12 -13.71 -35.84
C ALA A 277 -54.79 -14.43 -35.58
N GLU A 278 -54.64 -15.66 -36.07
CA GLU A 278 -53.40 -16.43 -36.01
C GLU A 278 -52.27 -15.75 -36.79
N ASN A 279 -52.53 -15.26 -38.02
CA ASN A 279 -51.55 -14.46 -38.76
C ASN A 279 -51.15 -13.18 -38.01
N ARG A 280 -52.09 -12.45 -37.41
CA ARG A 280 -51.76 -11.26 -36.58
C ARG A 280 -50.86 -11.64 -35.40
N ARG A 281 -51.13 -12.76 -34.72
CA ARG A 281 -50.28 -13.29 -33.63
C ARG A 281 -48.88 -13.64 -34.12
N LEU A 282 -48.76 -14.38 -35.23
CA LEU A 282 -47.47 -14.75 -35.83
C LEU A 282 -46.69 -13.53 -36.29
N CYS A 283 -47.32 -12.55 -36.95
CA CYS A 283 -46.68 -11.28 -37.32
C CYS A 283 -46.18 -10.50 -36.09
N MET A 284 -46.89 -10.52 -34.96
CA MET A 284 -46.38 -9.90 -33.72
C MET A 284 -45.20 -10.68 -33.12
N GLN A 285 -45.23 -12.02 -33.16
CA GLN A 285 -44.09 -12.84 -32.73
C GLN A 285 -42.85 -12.60 -33.59
N ILE A 286 -43.00 -12.57 -34.92
CA ILE A 286 -41.92 -12.23 -35.87
C ILE A 286 -41.36 -10.84 -35.55
N LYS A 287 -42.21 -9.80 -35.44
CA LYS A 287 -41.76 -8.45 -35.08
C LYS A 287 -41.09 -8.34 -33.72
N ASN A 288 -41.46 -9.18 -32.75
CA ASN A 288 -40.79 -9.25 -31.46
C ASN A 288 -39.41 -9.91 -31.58
N LEU A 289 -39.30 -11.01 -32.33
CA LEU A 289 -38.04 -11.69 -32.62
C LEU A 289 -37.07 -10.78 -33.40
N GLU A 290 -37.55 -10.11 -34.45
CA GLU A 290 -36.80 -9.09 -35.21
C GLU A 290 -36.26 -7.98 -34.30
N ARG A 291 -37.10 -7.43 -33.40
CA ARG A 291 -36.65 -6.43 -32.42
C ARG A 291 -35.58 -6.98 -31.48
N SER A 292 -35.75 -8.19 -30.94
CA SER A 292 -34.73 -8.80 -30.08
C SER A 292 -33.42 -9.12 -30.83
N GLY A 293 -33.49 -9.59 -32.08
CA GLY A 293 -32.33 -9.86 -32.91
C GLY A 293 -31.56 -8.59 -33.27
N ASN A 294 -32.27 -7.50 -33.57
CA ASN A 294 -31.66 -6.19 -33.80
C ASN A 294 -31.02 -5.63 -32.52
N GLN A 295 -31.63 -5.85 -31.35
CA GLN A 295 -31.05 -5.46 -30.07
C GLN A 295 -29.76 -6.24 -29.78
N TYR A 296 -29.78 -7.57 -29.86
CA TYR A 296 -28.57 -8.38 -29.66
C TYR A 296 -27.47 -8.04 -30.67
N LYS A 297 -27.83 -7.72 -31.92
CA LYS A 297 -26.87 -7.25 -32.92
C LYS A 297 -26.21 -5.93 -32.49
N ALA A 298 -26.98 -4.96 -32.01
CA ALA A 298 -26.44 -3.70 -31.51
C ALA A 298 -25.55 -3.88 -30.26
N GLU A 299 -25.91 -4.81 -29.36
CA GLU A 299 -25.09 -5.17 -28.19
C GLU A 299 -23.76 -5.84 -28.60
N VAL A 300 -23.77 -6.70 -29.62
CA VAL A 300 -22.55 -7.29 -30.21
C VAL A 300 -21.69 -6.22 -30.90
N GLU A 301 -22.29 -5.30 -31.64
CA GLU A 301 -21.55 -4.19 -32.29
C GLU A 301 -20.92 -3.26 -31.24
N ALA A 302 -21.64 -2.91 -30.17
CA ALA A 302 -21.11 -2.08 -29.08
C ALA A 302 -19.97 -2.76 -28.31
N THR A 303 -20.10 -4.05 -27.97
CA THR A 303 -19.04 -4.81 -27.28
C THR A 303 -17.83 -5.06 -28.18
N MET A 304 -18.03 -5.24 -29.49
CA MET A 304 -16.94 -5.26 -30.47
C MET A 304 -16.18 -3.93 -30.54
N GLU A 305 -16.86 -2.78 -30.47
CA GLU A 305 -16.21 -1.47 -30.50
C GLU A 305 -15.40 -1.23 -29.22
N GLN A 306 -15.99 -1.51 -28.04
CA GLN A 306 -15.26 -1.48 -26.75
C GLN A 306 -14.00 -2.36 -26.78
N LEU A 307 -14.06 -3.54 -27.39
CA LEU A 307 -12.90 -4.42 -27.55
C LEU A 307 -11.81 -3.81 -28.46
N LYS A 308 -12.19 -3.05 -29.51
CA LYS A 308 -11.22 -2.31 -30.35
C LYS A 308 -10.60 -1.16 -29.57
N GLU A 309 -11.40 -0.38 -28.85
CA GLU A 309 -10.94 0.75 -28.04
C GLU A 309 -9.94 0.28 -26.97
N LEU A 310 -10.25 -0.80 -26.25
CA LEU A 310 -9.35 -1.40 -25.25
C LEU A 310 -8.05 -1.91 -25.87
N LYS A 311 -8.09 -2.52 -27.07
CA LYS A 311 -6.87 -2.92 -27.79
C LYS A 311 -6.00 -1.73 -28.17
N GLN A 312 -6.60 -0.69 -28.78
CA GLN A 312 -5.88 0.53 -29.13
C GLN A 312 -5.31 1.23 -27.89
N GLN A 313 -6.05 1.25 -26.78
CA GLN A 313 -5.56 1.81 -25.52
C GLN A 313 -4.36 1.01 -25.00
N GLY A 314 -4.43 -0.32 -25.00
CA GLY A 314 -3.30 -1.18 -24.64
C GLY A 314 -2.05 -0.95 -25.50
N ASP A 315 -2.21 -0.68 -26.80
CA ASP A 315 -1.08 -0.32 -27.67
C ASP A 315 -0.51 1.08 -27.37
N ARG A 316 -1.36 2.08 -27.09
CA ARG A 316 -0.91 3.42 -26.62
C ARG A 316 -0.15 3.33 -25.29
N ASP A 317 -0.64 2.52 -24.35
CA ASP A 317 -0.01 2.34 -23.03
C ASP A 317 1.32 1.57 -23.15
N LYS A 318 1.38 0.57 -24.03
CA LYS A 318 2.63 -0.12 -24.39
C LYS A 318 3.66 0.83 -25.02
N GLU A 319 3.23 1.79 -25.84
CA GLU A 319 4.13 2.82 -26.36
C GLU A 319 4.56 3.85 -25.32
N SER A 320 3.66 4.29 -24.43
CA SER A 320 3.98 5.24 -23.36
C SER A 320 4.98 4.61 -22.38
N LEU A 321 4.79 3.34 -22.00
CA LEU A 321 5.74 2.56 -21.21
C LEU A 321 7.10 2.41 -21.92
N LYS A 322 7.14 2.10 -23.23
CA LYS A 322 8.40 2.08 -24.01
C LYS A 322 9.11 3.43 -24.06
N LYS A 323 8.38 4.55 -24.05
CA LYS A 323 8.96 5.90 -23.96
C LYS A 323 9.50 6.18 -22.56
N ALA A 324 8.75 5.82 -21.51
CA ALA A 324 9.16 5.97 -20.11
C ALA A 324 10.41 5.13 -19.78
N ILE A 325 10.47 3.86 -20.21
CA ILE A 325 11.63 2.97 -20.01
C ILE A 325 12.89 3.53 -20.69
N ARG A 326 12.78 4.03 -21.93
CA ARG A 326 13.91 4.67 -22.63
C ARG A 326 14.40 5.91 -21.89
N ALA A 327 13.50 6.82 -21.51
CA ALA A 327 13.84 8.00 -20.74
C ALA A 327 14.48 7.65 -19.38
N GLN A 328 14.08 6.53 -18.75
CA GLN A 328 14.70 6.07 -17.51
C GLN A 328 16.08 5.45 -17.73
N LYS A 329 16.29 4.72 -18.84
CA LYS A 329 17.61 4.20 -19.25
C LYS A 329 18.59 5.34 -19.52
N GLU A 330 18.17 6.35 -20.29
CA GLU A 330 18.98 7.56 -20.55
C GLU A 330 19.34 8.34 -19.28
N ARG A 331 18.46 8.35 -18.26
CA ARG A 331 18.78 8.93 -16.94
C ARG A 331 19.79 8.09 -16.17
N ALA A 332 19.67 6.77 -16.22
CA ALA A 332 20.59 5.85 -15.57
C ALA A 332 22.00 5.98 -16.19
N GLU A 333 22.10 5.94 -17.52
CA GLU A 333 23.35 6.12 -18.27
C GLU A 333 24.02 7.46 -17.91
N LYS A 334 23.28 8.58 -17.91
CA LYS A 334 23.82 9.89 -17.50
C LYS A 334 24.27 9.94 -16.04
N SER A 335 23.63 9.17 -15.14
CA SER A 335 24.06 9.08 -13.74
C SER A 335 25.29 8.19 -13.57
N GLU A 336 25.45 7.18 -14.42
CA GLU A 336 26.63 6.31 -14.50
C GLU A 336 27.83 7.10 -15.05
N GLU A 337 27.67 7.79 -16.20
CA GLU A 337 28.67 8.72 -16.76
C GLU A 337 29.14 9.78 -15.73
N TYR A 338 28.22 10.33 -14.94
CA TYR A 338 28.55 11.31 -13.90
C TYR A 338 29.29 10.67 -12.71
N ALA A 339 28.92 9.44 -12.32
CA ALA A 339 29.64 8.70 -11.28
C ALA A 339 31.06 8.30 -11.74
N GLU A 340 31.23 7.91 -13.00
CA GLU A 340 32.54 7.65 -13.61
C GLU A 340 33.42 8.92 -13.62
N GLN A 341 32.86 10.07 -14.01
CA GLN A 341 33.58 11.36 -13.97
C GLN A 341 34.03 11.73 -12.55
N LEU A 342 33.20 11.48 -11.53
CA LEU A 342 33.57 11.68 -10.13
C LEU A 342 34.63 10.68 -9.68
N HIS A 343 34.56 9.42 -10.13
CA HIS A 343 35.57 8.40 -9.82
C HIS A 343 36.94 8.74 -10.42
N VAL A 344 36.99 9.24 -11.66
CA VAL A 344 38.24 9.72 -12.27
C VAL A 344 38.81 10.90 -11.49
N GLN A 345 37.98 11.89 -11.14
CA GLN A 345 38.43 13.03 -10.32
C GLN A 345 38.93 12.60 -8.94
N LEU A 346 38.29 11.61 -8.31
CA LEU A 346 38.75 11.07 -7.02
C LEU A 346 40.13 10.41 -7.18
N ALA A 347 40.32 9.58 -8.20
CA ALA A 347 41.61 8.93 -8.48
C ALA A 347 42.74 9.95 -8.75
N ASP A 348 42.46 11.04 -9.47
CA ASP A 348 43.42 12.14 -9.68
C ASP A 348 43.79 12.84 -8.36
N LYS A 349 42.83 12.99 -7.42
CA LYS A 349 43.09 13.55 -6.09
C LYS A 349 43.86 12.60 -5.20
N ASP A 350 43.54 11.31 -5.22
CA ASP A 350 44.28 10.28 -4.48
C ASP A 350 45.73 10.18 -4.96
N LEU A 351 45.97 10.27 -6.28
CA LEU A 351 47.31 10.34 -6.86
C LEU A 351 48.07 11.58 -6.38
N TYR A 352 47.45 12.77 -6.45
CA TYR A 352 48.05 14.01 -5.96
C TYR A 352 48.40 13.96 -4.46
N VAL A 353 47.55 13.34 -3.64
CA VAL A 353 47.81 13.13 -2.20
C VAL A 353 48.96 12.15 -2.00
N ALA A 354 49.04 11.06 -2.76
CA ALA A 354 50.14 10.11 -2.70
C ALA A 354 51.49 10.75 -3.09
N GLU A 355 51.52 11.57 -4.13
CA GLU A 355 52.69 12.36 -4.52
C GLU A 355 53.09 13.36 -3.43
N ALA A 356 52.13 14.11 -2.87
CA ALA A 356 52.38 15.05 -1.78
C ALA A 356 52.96 14.34 -0.53
N LEU A 357 52.42 13.19 -0.15
CA LEU A 357 52.93 12.36 0.95
C LEU A 357 54.37 11.88 0.69
N SER A 358 54.64 11.36 -0.51
CA SER A 358 55.99 10.95 -0.93
C SER A 358 57.01 12.09 -0.85
N THR A 359 56.64 13.29 -1.32
CA THR A 359 57.53 14.46 -1.19
C THR A 359 57.75 14.84 0.27
N LEU A 360 56.71 14.84 1.11
CA LEU A 360 56.80 15.12 2.55
C LEU A 360 57.71 14.12 3.27
N GLU A 361 57.61 12.83 2.95
CA GLU A 361 58.50 11.79 3.49
C GLU A 361 59.95 11.97 3.06
N SER A 362 60.20 12.40 1.81
CA SER A 362 61.55 12.76 1.35
C SER A 362 62.13 13.97 2.10
N TRP A 363 61.30 14.96 2.45
CA TRP A 363 61.70 16.12 3.26
C TRP A 363 61.96 15.72 4.71
N ARG A 364 61.09 14.89 5.30
CA ARG A 364 61.24 14.36 6.66
C ARG A 364 62.50 13.52 6.80
N SER A 365 62.82 12.70 5.80
CA SER A 365 64.06 11.91 5.76
C SER A 365 65.30 12.82 5.75
N ARG A 366 65.33 13.82 4.85
CA ARG A 366 66.42 14.82 4.79
C ARG A 366 66.56 15.64 6.07
N TYR A 367 65.46 16.08 6.66
CA TYR A 367 65.44 16.78 7.94
C TYR A 367 66.04 15.92 9.06
N ASN A 368 65.61 14.66 9.16
CA ASN A 368 66.15 13.71 10.14
C ASN A 368 67.66 13.47 9.96
N GLN A 369 68.16 13.50 8.72
CA GLN A 369 69.61 13.42 8.46
C GLN A 369 70.34 14.67 8.96
N VAL A 370 69.87 15.87 8.58
CA VAL A 370 70.46 17.14 9.04
C VAL A 370 70.45 17.26 10.57
N VAL A 371 69.42 16.76 11.25
CA VAL A 371 69.37 16.73 12.73
C VAL A 371 70.43 15.80 13.32
N LYS A 372 70.72 14.65 12.68
CA LYS A 372 71.84 13.77 13.10
C LYS A 372 73.18 14.45 12.86
N ASP A 373 73.41 14.93 11.63
CA ASP A 373 74.67 15.59 11.24
C ASP A 373 74.97 16.78 12.17
N LYS A 374 73.92 17.55 12.56
CA LYS A 374 74.02 18.62 13.56
C LYS A 374 74.45 18.09 14.93
N GLY A 375 73.84 16.99 15.40
CA GLY A 375 74.21 16.37 16.69
C GLY A 375 75.64 15.86 16.71
N ASP A 376 76.10 15.25 15.61
CA ASP A 376 77.48 14.78 15.45
C ASP A 376 78.48 15.96 15.47
N LEU A 377 78.15 17.07 14.79
CA LEU A 377 78.93 18.32 14.85
C LEU A 377 78.90 18.98 16.24
N GLU A 378 77.77 18.96 16.95
CA GLU A 378 77.67 19.46 18.32
C GLU A 378 78.56 18.64 19.29
N LEU A 379 78.68 17.32 19.09
CA LEU A 379 79.62 16.47 19.82
C LEU A 379 81.09 16.76 19.45
N GLU A 380 81.40 16.96 18.17
CA GLU A 380 82.76 17.35 17.74
C GLU A 380 83.18 18.69 18.36
N ILE A 381 82.27 19.68 18.40
CA ILE A 381 82.50 20.97 19.06
C ILE A 381 82.81 20.80 20.55
N ILE A 382 82.11 19.91 21.26
CA ILE A 382 82.40 19.62 22.68
C ILE A 382 83.82 19.03 22.82
N VAL A 383 84.15 17.99 22.06
CA VAL A 383 85.47 17.34 22.09
C VAL A 383 86.60 18.31 21.74
N LEU A 384 86.40 19.20 20.77
CA LEU A 384 87.37 20.24 20.42
C LEU A 384 87.51 21.31 21.51
N ASN A 385 86.43 21.71 22.18
CA ASN A 385 86.49 22.65 23.30
C ASN A 385 87.18 22.04 24.53
N ASP A 386 86.93 20.77 24.85
CA ASP A 386 87.65 20.04 25.90
C ASP A 386 89.15 20.01 25.57
N ARG A 387 89.50 19.71 24.31
CA ARG A 387 90.89 19.69 23.82
C ARG A 387 91.57 21.06 23.88
N VAL A 388 90.85 22.14 23.57
CA VAL A 388 91.34 23.52 23.72
C VAL A 388 91.55 23.85 25.20
N THR A 389 90.64 23.44 26.07
CA THR A 389 90.74 23.64 27.52
C THR A 389 91.94 22.91 28.10
N ASP A 390 92.18 21.65 27.71
CA ASP A 390 93.39 20.89 28.06
C ASP A 390 94.68 21.60 27.63
N LEU A 391 94.71 22.11 26.39
CA LEU A 391 95.89 22.83 25.87
C LEU A 391 96.13 24.16 26.60
N ILE A 392 95.07 24.89 26.96
CA ILE A 392 95.16 26.11 27.78
C ILE A 392 95.70 25.76 29.17
N ASN A 393 95.19 24.70 29.82
CA ASN A 393 95.67 24.26 31.13
C ASN A 393 97.15 23.82 31.08
N GLN A 394 97.56 23.12 30.01
CA GLN A 394 98.97 22.75 29.77
C GLN A 394 99.84 23.99 29.56
N GLN A 395 99.39 24.97 28.78
CA GLN A 395 100.09 26.24 28.58
C GLN A 395 100.25 27.00 29.90
N GLN A 396 99.17 27.17 30.69
CA GLN A 396 99.22 27.83 31.99
C GLN A 396 100.20 27.13 32.95
N THR A 397 100.17 25.79 33.01
CA THR A 397 101.10 25.00 33.83
C THR A 397 102.57 25.20 33.39
N LEU A 398 102.82 25.37 32.09
CA LEU A 398 104.16 25.67 31.57
C LEU A 398 104.58 27.12 31.85
N GLU A 399 103.67 28.08 31.71
CA GLU A 399 103.91 29.49 32.04
C GLU A 399 104.17 29.69 33.53
N GLU A 400 103.50 28.93 34.40
CA GLU A 400 103.75 28.89 35.84
C GLU A 400 105.13 28.31 36.15
N LYS A 401 105.51 27.16 35.59
CA LYS A 401 106.86 26.60 35.76
C LYS A 401 107.95 27.54 35.24
N MET A 402 107.75 28.16 34.08
CA MET A 402 108.69 29.14 33.52
C MET A 402 108.79 30.41 34.38
N ARG A 403 107.72 30.78 35.10
CA ARG A 403 107.70 31.86 36.08
C ARG A 403 108.48 31.47 37.33
N GLU A 404 108.20 30.30 37.92
CA GLU A 404 108.93 29.73 39.06
C GLU A 404 110.43 29.57 38.76
N ASP A 405 110.80 29.01 37.60
CA ASP A 405 112.19 28.84 37.17
C ASP A 405 112.92 30.18 37.05
N ARG A 406 112.28 31.19 36.44
CA ARG A 406 112.84 32.54 36.30
C ARG A 406 112.97 33.23 37.67
N ASP A 407 111.97 33.09 38.53
CA ASP A 407 111.96 33.73 39.83
C ASP A 407 113.03 33.05 40.75
N SER A 408 113.21 31.73 40.67
CA SER A 408 114.32 31.00 41.32
C SER A 408 115.72 31.36 40.78
N LEU A 409 115.82 31.74 39.50
CA LEU A 409 117.04 32.25 38.91
C LEU A 409 117.33 33.67 39.37
N ALA A 410 116.29 34.51 39.49
CA ALA A 410 116.38 35.86 40.03
C ALA A 410 116.80 35.85 41.51
N GLU A 411 116.22 34.97 42.34
CA GLU A 411 116.63 34.77 43.73
C GLU A 411 118.11 34.36 43.84
N ARG A 412 118.57 33.38 43.04
CA ARG A 412 119.98 32.99 42.99
C ARG A 412 120.90 34.13 42.53
N LEU A 413 120.49 34.90 41.53
CA LEU A 413 121.25 36.05 41.04
C LEU A 413 121.31 37.18 42.08
N HIS A 414 120.22 37.44 42.80
CA HIS A 414 120.21 38.38 43.93
C HIS A 414 121.10 37.89 45.07
N GLY A 415 121.06 36.59 45.40
CA GLY A 415 121.98 35.96 46.36
C GLY A 415 123.45 36.15 45.97
N GLN A 416 123.82 35.78 44.74
CA GLN A 416 125.18 35.98 44.21
C GLN A 416 125.58 37.45 44.17
N THR A 417 124.65 38.37 43.88
CA THR A 417 124.91 39.82 43.88
C THR A 417 125.16 40.34 45.30
N ALA A 418 124.41 39.84 46.28
CA ALA A 418 124.60 40.17 47.69
C ALA A 418 125.93 39.59 48.22
N GLU A 419 126.25 38.34 47.90
CA GLU A 419 127.54 37.71 48.21
C GLU A 419 128.70 38.49 47.57
N TYR A 420 128.63 38.80 46.27
CA TYR A 420 129.63 39.61 45.58
C TYR A 420 129.81 40.99 46.23
N SER A 421 128.71 41.64 46.64
CA SER A 421 128.75 42.93 47.34
C SER A 421 129.39 42.81 48.72
N ALA A 422 129.10 41.72 49.45
CA ALA A 422 129.73 41.41 50.73
C ALA A 422 131.24 41.12 50.58
N PHE A 423 131.63 40.30 49.60
CA PHE A 423 133.04 40.05 49.26
C PHE A 423 133.76 41.33 48.83
N LYS A 424 133.10 42.22 48.10
CA LYS A 424 133.67 43.53 47.73
C LYS A 424 133.88 44.42 48.95
N LEU A 425 132.89 44.51 49.85
CA LEU A 425 133.02 45.26 51.11
C LEU A 425 134.13 44.66 52.00
N GLU A 426 134.22 43.33 52.08
CA GLU A 426 135.29 42.64 52.81
C GLU A 426 136.67 42.86 52.15
N ASN A 427 136.75 42.91 50.82
CA ASN A 427 137.98 43.25 50.09
C ASN A 427 138.43 44.69 50.38
N GLU A 428 137.51 45.66 50.38
CA GLU A 428 137.83 47.04 50.78
C GLU A 428 138.20 47.14 52.27
N ARG A 429 137.54 46.37 53.15
CA ARG A 429 137.90 46.27 54.58
C ARG A 429 139.31 45.71 54.76
N LEU A 430 139.66 44.66 54.01
CA LEU A 430 141.00 44.07 54.02
C LEU A 430 142.06 45.02 53.47
N LYS A 431 141.80 45.72 52.35
CA LYS A 431 142.69 46.79 51.85
C LYS A 431 142.90 47.90 52.88
N ALA A 432 141.83 48.41 53.47
CA ALA A 432 141.89 49.43 54.52
C ALA A 432 142.62 48.94 55.78
N SER A 433 142.55 47.64 56.08
CA SER A 433 143.34 47.01 57.15
C SER A 433 144.80 46.75 56.76
N PHE A 434 145.11 46.61 55.46
CA PHE A 434 146.45 46.33 54.96
C PHE A 434 147.27 47.62 54.81
N ALA A 435 146.67 48.72 54.36
CA ALA A 435 147.31 50.03 54.26
C ALA A 435 148.11 50.46 55.52
N PRO A 436 147.59 50.43 56.76
CA PRO A 436 148.38 50.76 57.95
C PRO A 436 149.46 49.72 58.30
N VAL A 437 149.41 48.51 57.74
CA VAL A 437 150.47 47.51 57.85
C VAL A 437 151.56 47.75 56.80
N GLU A 438 151.19 48.14 55.57
CA GLU A 438 152.11 48.63 54.55
C GLU A 438 152.82 49.90 55.01
N ASP A 439 152.10 50.88 55.58
CA ASP A 439 152.68 52.09 56.16
C ASP A 439 153.66 51.77 57.30
N LYS A 440 153.32 50.84 58.20
CA LYS A 440 154.24 50.36 59.24
C LYS A 440 155.46 49.65 58.68
N LEU A 441 155.29 48.87 57.61
CA LEU A 441 156.41 48.22 56.91
C LEU A 441 157.30 49.27 56.23
N HIS A 442 156.72 50.33 55.66
CA HIS A 442 157.44 51.44 55.04
C HIS A 442 158.17 52.30 56.09
N GLN A 443 157.53 52.58 57.22
CA GLN A 443 158.14 53.22 58.39
C GLN A 443 159.30 52.38 58.92
N SER A 444 159.10 51.08 59.12
CA SER A 444 160.17 50.16 59.56
C SER A 444 161.31 50.07 58.53
N TYR A 445 161.02 50.10 57.23
CA TYR A 445 162.04 50.16 56.18
C TYR A 445 162.86 51.46 56.25
N LEU A 446 162.20 52.61 56.49
CA LEU A 446 162.86 53.91 56.69
C LEU A 446 163.68 53.94 57.99
N GLU A 447 163.16 53.39 59.09
CA GLU A 447 163.89 53.21 60.36
C GLU A 447 165.13 52.32 60.16
N VAL A 448 165.00 51.20 59.44
CA VAL A 448 166.14 50.33 59.08
C VAL A 448 167.14 51.09 58.20
N GLN A 449 166.70 51.95 57.29
CA GLN A 449 167.62 52.84 56.55
C GLN A 449 168.34 53.84 57.46
N GLN A 450 167.63 54.48 58.39
CA GLN A 450 168.22 55.42 59.35
C GLN A 450 169.19 54.73 60.32
N LEU A 451 168.84 53.55 60.83
CA LEU A 451 169.71 52.71 61.64
C LEU A 451 170.93 52.21 60.84
N LYS A 452 170.76 51.88 59.56
CA LYS A 452 171.89 51.53 58.68
C LYS A 452 172.81 52.74 58.47
N ALA A 453 172.27 53.95 58.34
CA ALA A 453 173.07 55.18 58.27
C ALA A 453 173.78 55.50 59.60
N SER A 454 173.11 55.33 60.75
CA SER A 454 173.74 55.55 62.07
C SER A 454 174.81 54.50 62.39
N VAL A 455 174.61 53.23 62.01
CA VAL A 455 175.63 52.18 62.09
C VAL A 455 176.82 52.48 61.18
N MET A 456 176.61 53.00 59.97
CA MET A 456 177.72 53.43 59.10
C MET A 456 178.48 54.63 59.67
N LYS A 457 177.80 55.57 60.33
CA LYS A 457 178.44 56.69 61.04
C LYS A 457 179.27 56.19 62.23
N ALA A 458 178.68 55.35 63.09
CA ALA A 458 179.37 54.73 64.22
C ALA A 458 180.55 53.85 63.79
N ARG A 459 180.47 53.22 62.61
CA ARG A 459 181.59 52.47 62.03
C ARG A 459 182.73 53.37 61.58
N LEU A 460 182.45 54.50 60.91
CA LEU A 460 183.48 55.49 60.57
C LEU A 460 184.13 56.07 61.83
N GLU A 461 183.34 56.39 62.87
CA GLU A 461 183.85 56.85 64.16
C GLU A 461 184.73 55.76 64.85
N ALA A 462 184.36 54.49 64.76
CA ALA A 462 185.16 53.37 65.26
C ALA A 462 186.46 53.11 64.46
N ASP A 463 186.41 53.21 63.13
CA ASP A 463 187.59 53.09 62.26
C ASP A 463 188.58 54.27 62.49
N GLU A 464 188.07 55.47 62.80
CA GLU A 464 188.89 56.64 63.16
C GLU A 464 189.54 56.49 64.55
N VAL A 465 188.83 55.93 65.54
CA VAL A 465 189.40 55.55 66.85
C VAL A 465 190.42 54.42 66.71
N ALA A 466 190.19 53.44 65.84
CA ALA A 466 191.18 52.40 65.54
C ALA A 466 192.47 53.00 64.93
N ALA A 467 192.34 53.97 64.02
CA ALA A 467 193.48 54.70 63.45
C ALA A 467 194.19 55.64 64.45
N GLN A 468 193.53 56.06 65.54
CA GLN A 468 194.18 56.75 66.66
C GLN A 468 194.96 55.76 67.54
N LEU A 469 194.39 54.59 67.84
CA LEU A 469 195.08 53.51 68.58
C LEU A 469 196.32 52.99 67.84
N GLU A 470 196.25 52.87 66.51
CA GLU A 470 197.39 52.44 65.67
C GLU A 470 198.54 53.48 65.70
N ARG A 471 198.23 54.77 65.82
CA ARG A 471 199.21 55.85 66.02
C ARG A 471 199.84 55.82 67.42
N CYS A 472 199.04 55.76 68.48
CA CYS A 472 199.57 55.62 69.85
C CYS A 472 200.37 54.32 70.03
N GLY A 473 200.03 53.23 69.33
CA GLY A 473 200.81 51.99 69.32
C GLY A 473 202.21 52.17 68.71
N LYS A 474 202.34 52.99 67.66
CA LYS A 474 203.63 53.32 67.04
C LYS A 474 204.47 54.24 67.94
N GLU A 475 203.86 55.25 68.55
CA GLU A 475 204.54 56.14 69.52
C GLU A 475 205.02 55.38 70.76
N ASN A 476 204.19 54.50 71.32
CA ASN A 476 204.55 53.68 72.48
C ASN A 476 205.70 52.71 72.16
N LYS A 477 205.77 52.19 70.93
CA LYS A 477 206.93 51.40 70.48
C LYS A 477 208.21 52.24 70.38
N ILE A 478 208.13 53.45 69.83
CA ILE A 478 209.28 54.38 69.72
C ILE A 478 209.79 54.75 71.13
N LEU A 479 208.91 55.18 72.03
CA LEU A 479 209.26 55.51 73.42
C LEU A 479 209.89 54.32 74.17
N LYS A 480 209.44 53.09 73.90
CA LYS A 480 210.01 51.88 74.49
C LYS A 480 211.41 51.56 73.95
N ASP A 481 211.65 51.79 72.66
CA ASP A 481 212.96 51.61 72.03
C ASP A 481 213.95 52.74 72.42
N GLU A 482 213.47 53.95 72.71
CA GLU A 482 214.27 55.05 73.24
C GLU A 482 214.62 54.85 74.72
N MET A 483 213.65 54.47 75.56
CA MET A 483 213.91 54.11 76.96
C MET A 483 214.89 52.92 77.07
N ASN A 484 214.84 51.94 76.15
CA ASN A 484 215.83 50.86 76.10
C ASN A 484 217.25 51.37 75.73
N LYS A 485 217.37 52.35 74.82
CA LYS A 485 218.67 52.98 74.51
C LYS A 485 219.23 53.76 75.72
N GLU A 486 218.38 54.46 76.47
CA GLU A 486 218.78 55.14 77.70
C GLU A 486 219.21 54.15 78.80
N ILE A 487 218.48 53.04 78.97
CA ILE A 487 218.87 51.95 79.89
C ILE A 487 220.23 51.35 79.50
N GLU A 488 220.50 51.14 78.21
CA GLU A 488 221.82 50.68 77.77
C GLU A 488 222.92 51.74 77.92
N ALA A 489 222.63 53.01 77.71
CA ALA A 489 223.58 54.11 77.96
C ALA A 489 223.97 54.17 79.45
N ALA A 490 222.97 54.12 80.34
CA ALA A 490 223.17 54.05 81.78
C ALA A 490 223.98 52.81 82.19
N ARG A 491 223.70 51.63 81.60
CA ARG A 491 224.49 50.41 81.85
C ARG A 491 225.97 50.56 81.48
N ARG A 492 226.29 51.16 80.32
CA ARG A 492 227.68 51.42 79.92
C ARG A 492 228.36 52.44 80.85
N GLN A 493 227.63 53.47 81.29
CA GLN A 493 228.13 54.48 82.22
C GLN A 493 228.45 53.90 83.61
N PHE A 494 227.57 53.04 84.16
CA PHE A 494 227.84 52.34 85.41
C PHE A 494 228.97 51.31 85.30
N GLN A 495 229.13 50.63 84.16
CA GLN A 495 230.27 49.73 83.92
C GLN A 495 231.61 50.46 83.90
N SER A 496 231.67 51.68 83.37
CA SER A 496 232.86 52.54 83.45
C SER A 496 233.22 52.89 84.90
N GLN A 497 232.23 53.30 85.71
CA GLN A 497 232.45 53.64 87.13
C GLN A 497 232.89 52.44 87.99
N LEU A 498 232.52 51.23 87.59
CA LEU A 498 232.86 49.99 88.31
C LEU A 498 234.32 49.57 88.07
N ALA A 499 234.90 49.91 86.91
CA ALA A 499 236.31 49.66 86.61
C ALA A 499 237.27 50.53 87.45
N ASP A 500 236.91 51.81 87.66
CA ASP A 500 237.71 52.74 88.47
C ASP A 500 237.75 52.34 89.96
N LEU A 501 236.64 51.78 90.47
CA LEU A 501 236.53 51.32 91.86
C LEU A 501 237.32 50.03 92.14
N GLN A 502 237.69 49.25 91.13
CA GLN A 502 238.41 47.99 91.31
C GLN A 502 239.91 48.15 91.60
N GLN A 503 240.52 49.32 91.38
CA GLN A 503 241.95 49.54 91.70
C GLN A 503 242.20 50.06 93.13
N LEU A 504 241.16 50.44 93.85
CA LEU A 504 241.24 50.95 95.22
C LEU A 504 241.92 49.98 96.23
N PRO A 505 241.71 48.65 96.19
CA PRO A 505 242.30 47.73 97.16
C PRO A 505 243.83 47.63 97.09
N ASP A 506 244.42 47.71 95.90
CA ASP A 506 245.87 47.60 95.73
C ASP A 506 246.58 48.93 96.07
N ILE A 507 245.91 50.07 95.86
CA ILE A 507 246.38 51.39 96.30
C ILE A 507 246.38 51.48 97.84
N LEU A 508 245.37 50.89 98.50
CA LEU A 508 245.26 50.84 99.97
C LEU A 508 246.43 50.07 100.61
N LYS A 509 246.74 48.87 100.13
CA LYS A 509 247.88 48.06 100.64
C LYS A 509 249.22 48.81 100.60
N ILE A 510 249.48 49.57 99.54
CA ILE A 510 250.72 50.35 99.39
C ILE A 510 250.79 51.53 100.39
N ARG A 511 249.64 52.08 100.80
CA ARG A 511 249.54 53.11 101.84
C ARG A 511 249.63 52.53 103.25
N GLU A 512 249.01 51.39 103.51
CA GLU A 512 249.02 50.71 104.82
C GLU A 512 250.43 50.24 105.20
N ALA A 513 251.20 49.67 104.27
CA ALA A 513 252.57 49.24 104.52
C ALA A 513 253.49 50.39 104.99
N LYS A 514 253.32 51.59 104.40
CA LYS A 514 254.07 52.80 104.80
C LYS A 514 253.60 53.42 106.12
N LEU A 515 252.40 53.08 106.59
CA LEU A 515 251.87 53.57 107.87
C LEU A 515 252.42 52.75 109.05
N ALA A 516 252.51 51.42 108.88
CA ALA A 516 253.07 50.52 109.88
C ALA A 516 254.55 50.86 110.20
N GLU A 517 255.36 51.15 109.18
CA GLU A 517 256.76 51.55 109.32
C GLU A 517 256.96 52.86 110.13
N CYS A 518 255.93 53.72 110.18
CA CYS A 518 255.92 54.93 111.01
C CYS A 518 255.43 54.69 112.45
N GLN A 519 254.72 53.60 112.73
CA GLN A 519 254.13 53.34 114.05
C GLN A 519 255.11 52.67 115.03
N ASP A 520 255.94 51.74 114.58
CA ASP A 520 256.90 51.06 115.47
C ASP A 520 258.04 51.99 115.93
N GLN A 521 258.41 52.98 115.11
CA GLN A 521 259.33 54.05 115.52
C GLN A 521 258.77 54.90 116.69
N LEU A 522 257.44 55.00 116.81
CA LEU A 522 256.77 55.71 117.89
C LEU A 522 256.73 54.86 119.17
N GLN A 523 256.41 53.56 119.06
CA GLN A 523 256.30 52.66 120.21
C GLN A 523 257.64 52.47 120.95
N GLY A 524 258.76 52.49 120.22
CA GLY A 524 260.11 52.53 120.81
C GLY A 524 260.43 53.77 121.67
N SER A 525 259.58 54.80 121.65
CA SER A 525 259.66 55.98 122.53
C SER A 525 258.77 55.87 123.77
N GLU A 526 257.61 55.23 123.69
CA GLU A 526 256.67 55.05 124.81
C GLU A 526 257.24 54.12 125.89
N GLN A 527 257.98 53.09 125.47
CA GLN A 527 258.70 52.16 126.34
C GLN A 527 259.58 52.86 127.40
N LYS A 528 260.08 54.08 127.13
CA LYS A 528 260.96 54.83 128.04
C LYS A 528 260.23 55.71 129.06
N ASN A 529 258.93 55.94 128.89
CA ASN A 529 258.18 56.90 129.70
C ASN A 529 257.48 56.24 130.91
N MET A 530 257.06 54.97 130.75
CA MET A 530 256.48 54.19 131.85
C MET A 530 257.51 53.84 132.92
N ASP A 531 258.75 53.54 132.52
CA ASP A 531 259.88 53.26 133.43
C ASP A 531 260.29 54.46 134.30
N LEU A 532 259.79 55.68 134.00
CA LEU A 532 259.94 56.89 134.83
C LEU A 532 258.71 57.19 135.71
N THR A 533 257.57 56.54 135.43
CA THR A 533 256.33 56.62 136.22
C THR A 533 256.21 55.48 137.24
N ALA A 534 257.02 54.42 137.04
CA ALA A 534 257.67 53.71 138.14
C ALA A 534 258.22 54.67 139.20
N ILE A 535 258.62 54.14 140.37
CA ILE A 535 259.49 54.81 141.35
C ILE A 535 258.83 55.99 142.11
N ILE A 536 258.06 56.87 141.47
CA ILE A 536 257.30 57.96 142.11
C ILE A 536 256.20 57.40 143.04
N SER A 537 255.56 56.29 142.66
CA SER A 537 254.54 55.64 143.48
C SER A 537 255.13 54.89 144.68
N ASP A 538 256.30 54.26 144.50
CA ASP A 538 257.05 53.57 145.56
C ASP A 538 257.51 54.55 146.67
N LEU A 539 257.82 55.80 146.28
CA LEU A 539 258.16 56.88 147.21
C LEU A 539 256.96 57.51 147.95
N ARG A 540 255.70 57.25 147.54
CA ARG A 540 254.52 57.98 148.05
C ARG A 540 253.69 57.26 149.11
N SER A 541 253.66 55.92 149.16
CA SER A 541 252.94 55.19 150.24
C SER A 541 253.77 55.07 151.51
N ARG A 542 255.09 54.86 151.37
CA ARG A 542 256.09 54.84 152.46
C ARG A 542 256.09 56.10 153.35
N VAL A 543 255.45 57.19 152.90
CA VAL A 543 255.31 58.46 153.60
C VAL A 543 253.99 58.60 154.37
N ARG A 544 252.90 57.93 153.97
CA ARG A 544 251.58 58.15 154.58
C ARG A 544 251.34 57.38 155.88
N ASP A 545 251.81 56.14 155.96
CA ASP A 545 251.47 55.28 157.09
C ASP A 545 252.32 55.56 158.35
N TRP A 546 253.40 56.34 158.19
CA TRP A 546 254.29 56.78 159.28
C TRP A 546 253.71 57.90 160.17
N GLN A 547 252.55 58.49 159.84
CA GLN A 547 252.20 59.83 160.36
C GLN A 547 250.83 60.03 161.04
N LYS A 548 250.04 58.99 161.33
CA LYS A 548 248.74 59.15 162.05
C LYS A 548 248.52 58.34 163.33
N GLY A 549 249.48 57.53 163.77
CA GLY A 549 249.32 56.67 164.96
C GLY A 549 249.86 57.22 166.29
N PHE A 550 251.06 57.83 166.30
CA PHE A 550 251.83 57.92 167.56
C PHE A 550 251.38 59.02 168.55
N HIS A 551 250.54 59.98 168.15
CA HIS A 551 250.19 61.16 168.98
C HIS A 551 248.70 61.28 169.27
N GLU A 552 248.19 60.46 170.20
CA GLU A 552 247.90 60.90 171.59
C GLU A 552 249.11 61.03 172.57
N LEU A 553 250.36 60.71 172.19
CA LEU A 553 251.58 60.85 173.01
C LEU A 553 252.66 61.89 172.55
N THR A 554 253.83 61.46 172.03
CA THR A 554 255.13 62.13 172.36
C THR A 554 255.83 62.99 171.28
N ARG A 555 255.60 64.33 171.31
CA ARG A 555 256.59 65.44 171.13
C ARG A 555 256.98 65.99 169.72
N ALA A 556 256.86 67.33 169.61
CA ALA A 556 257.51 68.29 168.68
C ALA A 556 257.14 68.19 167.17
N GLY A 557 257.06 69.26 166.38
CA GLY A 557 257.65 70.60 166.49
C GLY A 557 258.96 70.67 165.69
N ALA A 558 259.26 71.68 164.86
CA ALA A 558 258.52 72.91 164.58
C ALA A 558 259.06 73.60 163.30
N ARG A 559 258.39 74.69 162.90
CA ARG A 559 258.93 75.99 162.44
C ARG A 559 260.20 76.09 161.55
N ILE A 560 260.04 76.83 160.43
CA ILE A 560 260.86 78.03 160.02
C ILE A 560 262.37 77.69 159.83
N PRO A 561 263.37 78.60 159.63
CA PRO A 561 263.48 79.85 158.85
C PRO A 561 264.02 79.73 157.40
N ILE A 562 263.87 80.84 156.66
CA ILE A 562 264.61 81.34 155.47
C ILE A 562 264.59 80.47 154.19
#